data_AF-A0A414Z6B6-F1
#
_entry.id   AF-A0A414Z6B6-F1
#
_cell.length_a   1.000
_cell.length_b   1.000
_cell.length_c   1.000
_cell.angle_alpha   90.00
_cell.angle_beta   90.00
_cell.angle_gamma   90.00
#
_symmetry.space_group_name_H-M   'P 1'
#
loop_
_entity.id
_entity.type
_entity.pdbx_description
1 polymer ?
#
loop_
_entity_poly.entity_id
_entity_poly.type
_entity_poly.pdbx_seq_one_letter_code
_entity_poly.pdbx_strand_id
1 'polypeptide(L)'
;MKFNLKYIIVVSALIGMAGCDDKIEPFEIMGSTAAPAAISASAVQSEALPGEIKLTWTAPEEDFAYMQIRYNDPLQKKDICKLVSKNTTELLVENTRARFGDYSFFFQTFNVANQGSAVTEVKAKSGAAPATMTEKSRKEVKLTKEQLLCNYPDASEGQYAHLVDGNPETFFHSNWHSPQSPLPHYIQIAFEEEHENFAFGYWTRNTSNTDGYPTAAEFQISNDGENWETVTVLSGLPATKATRYSSDYVIAGKKFKYFRFNVISSSLNKNYFHIGEIYFYDVEVEVYDPETVPLD
;
A
#
# COMPACT_ATOMS: atom_id res chain seq x y z
N MET A 1 4.46 -25.13 34.41
CA MET A 1 3.07 -25.37 33.98
C MET A 1 2.98 -25.10 32.47
N LYS A 2 3.13 -26.16 31.66
CA LYS A 2 3.05 -26.12 30.20
C LYS A 2 2.21 -27.32 29.80
N PHE A 3 0.97 -27.09 29.38
CA PHE A 3 0.10 -28.14 28.87
C PHE A 3 0.34 -28.30 27.37
N ASN A 4 1.07 -29.34 27.00
CA ASN A 4 1.12 -29.88 25.63
C ASN A 4 0.07 -30.98 25.54
N LEU A 5 -1.03 -30.74 24.82
CA LEU A 5 -2.05 -31.74 24.58
C LEU A 5 -1.93 -32.22 23.13
N LYS A 6 -1.18 -33.31 22.96
CA LYS A 6 -1.19 -34.13 21.75
C LYS A 6 -2.42 -35.05 21.85
N TYR A 7 -3.41 -34.88 20.99
CA TYR A 7 -4.44 -35.91 20.80
C TYR A 7 -4.13 -36.72 19.54
N ILE A 8 -3.62 -37.92 19.81
CA ILE A 8 -3.63 -39.09 18.94
C ILE A 8 -5.08 -39.56 18.87
N ILE A 9 -5.68 -39.57 17.66
CA ILE A 9 -6.95 -40.27 17.45
C ILE A 9 -6.61 -41.75 17.29
N VAL A 10 -6.92 -42.51 18.33
CA VAL A 10 -6.87 -43.97 18.37
C VAL A 10 -8.02 -44.50 17.52
N VAL A 11 -7.68 -45.27 16.48
CA VAL A 11 -8.64 -46.11 15.73
C VAL A 11 -9.01 -47.28 16.64
N SER A 12 -10.20 -47.21 17.23
CA SER A 12 -10.78 -48.31 17.97
C SER A 12 -11.54 -49.22 17.01
N ALA A 13 -10.94 -50.34 16.66
CA ALA A 13 -11.63 -51.47 16.05
C ALA A 13 -12.60 -52.08 17.07
N LEU A 14 -13.89 -51.97 16.81
CA LEU A 14 -14.95 -52.66 17.55
C LEU A 14 -15.54 -53.73 16.64
N ILE A 15 -15.13 -54.98 16.90
CA ILE A 15 -15.77 -56.19 16.39
C ILE A 15 -16.93 -56.50 17.34
N GLY A 16 -18.16 -56.46 16.83
CA GLY A 16 -19.36 -56.91 17.52
C GLY A 16 -20.37 -57.41 16.50
N MET A 17 -20.69 -58.71 16.55
CA MET A 17 -21.51 -59.41 15.58
C MET A 17 -23.02 -59.16 15.76
N ALA A 18 -23.70 -59.18 14.61
CA ALA A 18 -25.06 -59.67 14.35
C ALA A 18 -26.22 -59.15 15.23
N GLY A 19 -26.85 -58.09 14.72
CA GLY A 19 -28.28 -57.84 14.86
C GLY A 19 -28.75 -57.12 13.59
N CYS A 20 -29.53 -57.80 12.76
CA CYS A 20 -30.01 -57.26 11.48
C CYS A 20 -30.89 -56.03 11.69
N ASP A 21 -30.43 -54.89 11.20
CA ASP A 21 -31.28 -53.87 10.61
C ASP A 21 -30.61 -53.47 9.28
N ASP A 22 -31.10 -54.02 8.17
CA ASP A 22 -30.55 -53.89 6.81
C ASP A 22 -30.84 -52.51 6.19
N LYS A 23 -30.85 -51.44 6.99
CA LYS A 23 -31.15 -50.07 6.57
C LYS A 23 -30.07 -49.07 6.98
N ILE A 24 -28.81 -49.47 6.87
CA ILE A 24 -27.78 -48.49 6.55
C ILE A 24 -27.93 -48.25 5.05
N GLU A 25 -28.77 -47.28 4.68
CA GLU A 25 -28.72 -46.67 3.35
C GLU A 25 -27.22 -46.40 3.08
N PRO A 26 -26.59 -47.06 2.08
CA PRO A 26 -25.28 -46.62 1.66
C PRO A 26 -25.45 -45.13 1.37
N PHE A 27 -24.61 -44.27 1.96
CA PHE A 27 -24.62 -42.85 1.62
C PHE A 27 -24.56 -42.77 0.09
N GLU A 28 -25.70 -42.50 -0.55
CA GLU A 28 -25.74 -42.44 -2.01
C GLU A 28 -24.82 -41.31 -2.38
N ILE A 29 -23.80 -41.63 -3.16
CA ILE A 29 -22.92 -40.63 -3.72
C ILE A 29 -23.78 -39.85 -4.72
N MET A 30 -24.38 -38.74 -4.25
CA MET A 30 -25.24 -37.90 -5.08
C MET A 30 -24.37 -37.19 -6.13
N GLY A 31 -24.50 -37.61 -7.38
CA GLY A 31 -23.89 -36.96 -8.54
C GLY A 31 -23.51 -37.96 -9.64
N SER A 32 -23.15 -37.43 -10.80
CA SER A 32 -22.81 -38.27 -11.96
C SER A 32 -21.52 -39.07 -11.73
N THR A 33 -21.56 -40.37 -12.02
CA THR A 33 -20.38 -41.25 -12.12
C THR A 33 -19.87 -41.39 -13.55
N ALA A 34 -20.47 -40.69 -14.51
CA ALA A 34 -19.98 -40.66 -15.89
C ALA A 34 -18.57 -40.06 -15.93
N ALA A 35 -17.76 -40.48 -16.91
CA ALA A 35 -16.43 -39.91 -17.12
C ALA A 35 -16.59 -38.40 -17.41
N PRO A 36 -15.94 -37.51 -16.65
CA PRO A 36 -16.06 -36.07 -16.87
C PRO A 36 -15.29 -35.64 -18.13
N ALA A 37 -15.70 -34.54 -18.76
CA ALA A 37 -15.01 -33.97 -19.89
C ALA A 37 -13.88 -33.01 -19.45
N ALA A 38 -12.78 -33.01 -20.20
CA ALA A 38 -11.70 -32.06 -19.98
C ALA A 38 -12.11 -30.66 -20.45
N ILE A 39 -11.67 -29.63 -19.73
CA ILE A 39 -11.85 -28.26 -20.18
C ILE A 39 -10.95 -27.98 -21.39
N SER A 40 -11.45 -27.26 -22.41
CA SER A 40 -10.60 -26.85 -23.53
C SER A 40 -9.65 -25.73 -23.11
N ALA A 41 -8.39 -25.78 -23.55
CA ALA A 41 -7.44 -24.69 -23.31
C ALA A 41 -7.94 -23.35 -23.88
N SER A 42 -8.67 -23.36 -25.00
CA SER A 42 -9.26 -22.16 -25.60
C SER A 42 -10.42 -21.56 -24.79
N ALA A 43 -11.01 -22.33 -23.87
CA ALA A 43 -12.07 -21.88 -22.98
C ALA A 43 -11.51 -21.18 -21.73
N VAL A 44 -10.19 -21.22 -21.51
CA VAL A 44 -9.51 -20.55 -20.40
C VAL A 44 -8.87 -19.28 -20.94
N GLN A 45 -9.18 -18.16 -20.30
CA GLN A 45 -8.58 -16.86 -20.55
C GLN A 45 -7.64 -16.51 -19.39
N SER A 46 -6.54 -15.85 -19.70
CA SER A 46 -5.59 -15.37 -18.72
C SER A 46 -5.39 -13.86 -18.83
N GLU A 47 -5.36 -13.19 -17.69
CA GLU A 47 -5.05 -11.78 -17.57
C GLU A 47 -3.85 -11.60 -16.62
N ALA A 48 -2.87 -10.83 -17.07
CA ALA A 48 -1.66 -10.49 -16.32
C ALA A 48 -1.91 -9.22 -15.49
N LEU A 49 -2.02 -9.37 -14.17
CA LEU A 49 -2.26 -8.29 -13.22
C LEU A 49 -0.97 -8.01 -12.40
N PRO A 50 -0.79 -6.81 -11.80
CA PRO A 50 0.44 -6.49 -11.07
C PRO A 50 0.74 -7.48 -9.92
N GLY A 51 1.72 -8.37 -10.11
CA GLY A 51 2.07 -9.42 -9.16
C GLY A 51 1.03 -10.54 -9.06
N GLU A 52 0.17 -10.69 -10.06
CA GLU A 52 -1.00 -11.56 -10.02
C GLU A 52 -1.28 -12.19 -11.41
N ILE A 53 -1.87 -13.38 -11.40
CA ILE A 53 -2.41 -14.02 -12.61
C ILE A 53 -3.89 -14.29 -12.37
N LYS A 54 -4.76 -13.73 -13.21
CA LYS A 54 -6.18 -14.04 -13.19
C LYS A 54 -6.49 -15.02 -14.31
N LEU A 55 -7.06 -16.16 -13.95
CA LEU A 55 -7.59 -17.16 -14.88
C LEU A 55 -9.11 -17.10 -14.81
N THR A 56 -9.76 -17.05 -15.97
CA THR A 56 -11.22 -17.19 -16.08
C THR A 56 -11.54 -18.25 -17.11
N TRP A 57 -12.64 -18.97 -16.94
CA TRP A 57 -13.01 -20.03 -17.88
C TRP A 57 -14.51 -20.22 -18.01
N THR A 58 -14.92 -20.74 -19.17
CA THR A 58 -16.28 -21.26 -19.35
C THR A 58 -16.34 -22.69 -18.84
N ALA A 59 -17.35 -23.01 -18.03
CA ALA A 59 -17.55 -24.38 -17.55
C ALA A 59 -17.82 -25.35 -18.73
N PRO A 60 -17.27 -26.58 -18.68
CA PRO A 60 -17.63 -27.66 -19.61
C PRO A 60 -19.15 -27.91 -19.66
N GLU A 61 -19.66 -28.35 -20.81
CA GLU A 61 -21.08 -28.71 -20.95
C GLU A 61 -21.42 -29.97 -20.14
N GLU A 62 -20.50 -30.92 -20.08
CA GLU A 62 -20.64 -32.15 -19.30
C GLU A 62 -20.51 -31.89 -17.80
N ASP A 63 -21.39 -32.52 -17.02
CA ASP A 63 -21.38 -32.39 -15.56
C ASP A 63 -20.12 -33.03 -14.95
N PHE A 64 -19.59 -32.36 -13.92
CA PHE A 64 -18.48 -32.84 -13.11
C PHE A 64 -18.69 -32.43 -11.65
N ALA A 65 -18.04 -33.12 -10.72
CA ALA A 65 -18.18 -32.86 -9.29
C ALA A 65 -17.30 -31.70 -8.82
N TYR A 66 -16.02 -31.72 -9.20
CA TYR A 66 -15.04 -30.68 -8.87
C TYR A 66 -13.94 -30.62 -9.92
N MET A 67 -13.21 -29.51 -9.94
CA MET A 67 -12.04 -29.35 -10.81
C MET A 67 -10.79 -29.11 -9.97
N GLN A 68 -9.71 -29.73 -10.39
CA GLN A 68 -8.37 -29.53 -9.84
C GLN A 68 -7.57 -28.64 -10.80
N ILE A 69 -6.95 -27.60 -10.26
CA ILE A 69 -6.01 -26.74 -10.97
C ILE A 69 -4.67 -26.86 -10.27
N ARG A 70 -3.66 -27.39 -10.97
CA ARG A 70 -2.30 -27.55 -10.46
C ARG A 70 -1.36 -26.58 -11.15
N TYR A 71 -0.39 -26.04 -10.42
CA TYR A 71 0.71 -25.26 -10.99
C TYR A 71 1.92 -25.31 -10.08
N ASN A 72 3.10 -25.09 -10.63
CA ASN A 72 4.30 -24.86 -9.83
C ASN A 72 4.39 -23.37 -9.50
N ASP A 73 4.63 -23.02 -8.24
CA ASP A 73 4.97 -21.67 -7.81
C ASP A 73 6.50 -21.55 -7.72
N PRO A 74 7.16 -20.84 -8.67
CA PRO A 74 8.61 -20.70 -8.68
C PRO A 74 9.14 -19.89 -7.50
N LEU A 75 8.33 -19.01 -6.91
CA LEU A 75 8.72 -18.20 -5.76
C LEU A 75 8.76 -19.05 -4.49
N GLN A 76 7.73 -19.87 -4.27
CA GLN A 76 7.67 -20.76 -3.10
C GLN A 76 8.40 -22.08 -3.28
N LYS A 77 8.81 -22.40 -4.53
CA LYS A 77 9.37 -23.70 -4.93
C LYS A 77 8.45 -24.87 -4.55
N LYS A 78 7.14 -24.70 -4.79
CA LYS A 78 6.11 -25.67 -4.41
C LYS A 78 5.12 -25.91 -5.53
N ASP A 79 4.67 -27.16 -5.65
CA ASP A 79 3.50 -27.49 -6.45
C ASP A 79 2.23 -27.17 -5.66
N ILE A 80 1.39 -26.31 -6.23
CA ILE A 80 0.13 -25.90 -5.66
C ILE A 80 -0.99 -26.66 -6.34
N CYS A 81 -1.97 -27.09 -5.54
CA CYS A 81 -3.20 -27.71 -5.99
C CYS A 81 -4.39 -26.93 -5.43
N LYS A 82 -5.23 -26.39 -6.32
CA LYS A 82 -6.49 -25.75 -5.96
C LYS A 82 -7.64 -26.65 -6.40
N LEU A 83 -8.58 -26.91 -5.48
CA LEU A 83 -9.84 -27.56 -5.79
C LEU A 83 -10.91 -26.50 -5.87
N VAL A 84 -11.67 -26.50 -6.97
CA VAL A 84 -12.76 -25.57 -7.19
C VAL A 84 -14.04 -26.33 -7.49
N SER A 85 -15.17 -25.75 -7.09
CA SER A 85 -16.49 -26.31 -7.37
C SER A 85 -16.82 -26.17 -8.86
N LYS A 86 -17.81 -26.92 -9.35
CA LYS A 86 -18.30 -26.77 -10.72
C LYS A 86 -18.90 -25.41 -11.06
N ASN A 87 -19.27 -24.63 -10.05
CA ASN A 87 -19.82 -23.29 -10.20
C ASN A 87 -18.74 -22.19 -10.19
N THR A 88 -17.48 -22.57 -9.93
CA THR A 88 -16.35 -21.63 -9.92
C THR A 88 -15.81 -21.49 -11.34
N THR A 89 -15.73 -20.26 -11.84
CA THR A 89 -15.28 -19.93 -13.20
C THR A 89 -14.06 -19.02 -13.22
N GLU A 90 -13.46 -18.76 -12.07
CA GLU A 90 -12.26 -17.93 -11.96
C GLU A 90 -11.31 -18.41 -10.85
N LEU A 91 -10.03 -18.06 -11.03
CA LEU A 91 -8.96 -18.24 -10.05
C LEU A 91 -8.02 -17.05 -10.13
N LEU A 92 -7.86 -16.33 -9.01
CA LEU A 92 -6.80 -15.34 -8.83
C LEU A 92 -5.59 -16.00 -8.15
N VAL A 93 -4.44 -15.90 -8.79
CA VAL A 93 -3.16 -16.40 -8.26
C VAL A 93 -2.32 -15.20 -7.87
N GLU A 94 -2.37 -14.90 -6.58
CA GLU A 94 -1.68 -13.76 -5.98
C GLU A 94 -0.18 -14.04 -5.78
N ASN A 95 0.58 -12.96 -5.59
CA ASN A 95 2.00 -13.01 -5.25
C ASN A 95 2.87 -13.77 -6.28
N THR A 96 2.55 -13.62 -7.56
CA THR A 96 3.34 -14.14 -8.70
C THR A 96 4.30 -13.06 -9.21
N ARG A 97 5.22 -13.41 -10.13
CA ARG A 97 6.21 -12.46 -10.70
C ARG A 97 6.34 -12.60 -12.20
N ALA A 98 6.51 -11.48 -12.90
CA ALA A 98 6.74 -11.48 -14.34
C ALA A 98 8.11 -12.09 -14.72
N ARG A 99 9.13 -11.96 -13.85
CA ARG A 99 10.50 -12.47 -14.07
C ARG A 99 10.59 -13.98 -14.26
N PHE A 100 9.56 -14.74 -13.87
CA PHE A 100 9.53 -16.20 -14.02
C PHE A 100 9.01 -16.65 -15.39
N GLY A 101 8.52 -15.73 -16.23
CA GLY A 101 8.01 -16.05 -17.56
C GLY A 101 6.65 -16.75 -17.52
N ASP A 102 6.52 -17.83 -18.28
CA ASP A 102 5.27 -18.59 -18.37
C ASP A 102 5.08 -19.47 -17.13
N TYR A 103 3.91 -19.34 -16.51
CA TYR A 103 3.38 -20.29 -15.54
C TYR A 103 2.52 -21.31 -16.28
N SER A 104 2.73 -22.60 -16.00
CA SER A 104 1.90 -23.69 -16.53
C SER A 104 0.85 -24.10 -15.51
N PHE A 105 -0.42 -23.98 -15.91
CA PHE A 105 -1.59 -24.40 -15.13
C PHE A 105 -2.21 -25.65 -15.76
N PHE A 106 -2.42 -26.68 -14.94
CA PHE A 106 -2.96 -27.98 -15.34
C PHE A 106 -4.37 -28.16 -14.78
N PHE A 107 -5.36 -28.11 -15.65
CA PHE A 107 -6.77 -28.27 -15.33
C PHE A 107 -7.20 -29.73 -15.52
N GLN A 108 -7.93 -30.27 -14.54
CA GLN A 108 -8.51 -31.61 -14.61
C GLN A 108 -9.83 -31.66 -13.84
N THR A 109 -10.91 -32.02 -14.52
CA THR A 109 -12.23 -32.23 -13.91
C THR A 109 -12.35 -33.65 -13.36
N PHE A 110 -13.13 -33.81 -12.29
CA PHE A 110 -13.36 -35.08 -11.61
C PHE A 110 -14.84 -35.29 -11.37
N ASN A 111 -15.31 -36.53 -11.52
CA ASN A 111 -16.64 -36.93 -11.13
C ASN A 111 -16.70 -37.34 -9.64
N VAL A 112 -17.86 -37.77 -9.16
CA VAL A 112 -18.04 -38.14 -7.75
C VAL A 112 -17.31 -39.44 -7.35
N ALA A 113 -16.89 -40.25 -8.32
CA ALA A 113 -16.07 -41.44 -8.12
C ALA A 113 -14.55 -41.15 -8.16
N ASN A 114 -14.16 -39.87 -8.21
CA ASN A 114 -12.78 -39.41 -8.35
C ASN A 114 -12.08 -39.89 -9.63
N GLN A 115 -12.85 -40.21 -10.67
CA GLN A 115 -12.31 -40.44 -12.01
C GLN A 115 -12.07 -39.08 -12.66
N GLY A 116 -10.81 -38.83 -13.02
CA GLY A 116 -10.40 -37.60 -13.69
C GLY A 116 -10.55 -37.66 -15.21
N SER A 117 -10.76 -36.49 -15.82
CA SER A 117 -10.65 -36.30 -17.28
C SER A 117 -9.19 -36.26 -17.74
N ALA A 118 -8.96 -36.03 -19.04
CA ALA A 118 -7.64 -35.67 -19.54
C ALA A 118 -7.17 -34.34 -18.93
N VAL A 119 -5.85 -34.17 -18.78
CA VAL A 119 -5.26 -32.94 -18.24
C VAL A 119 -5.09 -31.92 -19.36
N THR A 120 -5.55 -30.70 -19.12
CA THR A 120 -5.37 -29.57 -20.03
C THR A 120 -4.34 -28.60 -19.46
N GLU A 121 -3.28 -28.31 -20.21
CA GLU A 121 -2.30 -27.27 -19.86
C GLU A 121 -2.72 -25.92 -20.45
N VAL A 122 -2.67 -24.88 -19.62
CA VAL A 122 -2.82 -23.48 -20.01
C VAL A 122 -1.61 -22.71 -19.51
N LYS A 123 -0.94 -21.98 -20.40
CA LYS A 123 0.15 -21.09 -20.03
C LYS A 123 -0.39 -19.68 -19.79
N ALA A 124 0.06 -19.05 -18.72
CA ALA A 124 -0.27 -17.68 -18.39
C ALA A 124 0.97 -16.94 -17.89
N LYS A 125 0.91 -15.61 -17.91
CA LYS A 125 1.98 -14.73 -17.42
C LYS A 125 1.44 -13.85 -16.30
N SER A 126 2.30 -13.59 -15.31
CA SER A 126 2.05 -12.58 -14.30
C SER A 126 2.38 -11.19 -14.84
N GLY A 127 1.66 -10.17 -14.38
CA GLY A 127 2.12 -8.79 -14.53
C GLY A 127 3.26 -8.50 -13.56
N ALA A 128 4.09 -7.50 -13.86
CA ALA A 128 5.19 -7.13 -12.97
C ALA A 128 4.67 -6.78 -11.58
N ALA A 129 5.19 -7.45 -10.55
CA ALA A 129 4.86 -7.12 -9.18
C ALA A 129 5.39 -5.71 -8.85
N PRO A 130 4.57 -4.83 -8.26
CA PRO A 130 5.00 -3.47 -7.98
C PRO A 130 6.12 -3.46 -6.95
N ALA A 131 7.10 -2.58 -7.17
CA ALA A 131 8.10 -2.28 -6.16
C ALA A 131 7.45 -1.56 -4.97
N THR A 132 7.93 -1.84 -3.77
CA THR A 132 7.53 -1.16 -2.54
C THR A 132 8.69 -0.31 -2.02
N MET A 133 8.37 0.89 -1.53
CA MET A 133 9.34 1.77 -0.88
C MET A 133 9.03 1.83 0.62
N THR A 134 10.06 1.73 1.45
CA THR A 134 9.97 1.87 2.90
C THR A 134 11.00 2.86 3.40
N GLU A 135 10.63 3.70 4.37
CA GLU A 135 11.60 4.58 5.01
C GLU A 135 12.62 3.73 5.78
N LYS A 136 13.90 3.90 5.42
CA LYS A 136 15.03 3.26 6.11
C LYS A 136 15.59 4.17 7.19
N SER A 137 15.78 5.44 6.86
CA SER A 137 16.28 6.44 7.81
C SER A 137 15.88 7.86 7.39
N ARG A 138 15.92 8.80 8.33
CA ARG A 138 15.81 10.23 8.05
C ARG A 138 16.93 11.01 8.72
N LYS A 139 17.50 11.99 8.01
CA LYS A 139 18.57 12.86 8.47
C LYS A 139 18.09 14.30 8.42
N GLU A 140 18.15 14.99 9.55
CA GLU A 140 17.74 16.40 9.62
C GLU A 140 18.70 17.28 8.81
N VAL A 141 18.14 18.14 7.96
CA VAL A 141 18.86 19.20 7.25
C VAL A 141 18.84 20.44 8.14
N LYS A 142 20.02 20.94 8.51
CA LYS A 142 20.12 22.13 9.35
C LYS A 142 19.84 23.38 8.52
N LEU A 143 18.70 24.00 8.81
CA LEU A 143 18.24 25.22 8.17
C LEU A 143 18.78 26.45 8.88
N THR A 144 18.94 27.53 8.12
CA THR A 144 19.29 28.87 8.62
C THR A 144 18.23 29.87 8.20
N LYS A 145 18.09 30.98 8.92
CA LYS A 145 17.05 31.98 8.62
C LYS A 145 17.25 32.62 7.24
N GLU A 146 18.48 32.68 6.75
CA GLU A 146 18.85 33.24 5.44
C GLU A 146 18.28 32.42 4.28
N GLN A 147 17.97 31.14 4.50
CA GLN A 147 17.35 30.26 3.52
C GLN A 147 15.84 30.42 3.44
N LEU A 148 15.23 31.17 4.38
CA LEU A 148 13.79 31.23 4.55
C LEU A 148 13.19 32.48 3.93
N LEU A 149 12.01 32.31 3.32
CA LEU A 149 11.23 33.39 2.77
C LEU A 149 9.73 33.12 2.93
N CYS A 150 8.94 34.16 3.17
CA CYS A 150 7.48 34.12 3.07
C CYS A 150 7.01 35.13 2.03
N ASN A 151 5.93 34.82 1.30
CA ASN A 151 5.28 35.78 0.40
C ASN A 151 4.54 36.89 1.14
N TYR A 152 4.10 36.63 2.37
CA TYR A 152 3.27 37.55 3.13
C TYR A 152 3.64 37.56 4.62
N PRO A 153 4.90 37.87 5.00
CA PRO A 153 5.32 37.92 6.39
C PRO A 153 4.69 39.12 7.11
N ASP A 154 4.34 38.94 8.39
CA ASP A 154 4.02 40.10 9.22
C ASP A 154 5.27 40.98 9.43
N ALA A 155 5.11 42.30 9.44
CA ALA A 155 6.24 43.22 9.57
C ALA A 155 6.95 43.13 10.93
N SER A 156 6.26 42.70 11.98
CA SER A 156 6.76 42.61 13.35
C SER A 156 6.87 41.18 13.87
N GLU A 157 5.93 40.31 13.46
CA GLU A 157 5.81 38.93 13.92
C GLU A 157 6.26 37.91 12.85
N GLY A 158 6.58 38.35 11.63
CA GLY A 158 7.06 37.51 10.52
C GLY A 158 8.55 37.21 10.60
N GLN A 159 9.07 36.92 11.79
CA GLN A 159 10.51 36.77 12.04
C GLN A 159 10.97 35.35 11.68
N TYR A 160 11.70 35.21 10.58
CA TYR A 160 12.21 33.90 10.12
C TYR A 160 13.15 33.22 11.11
N ALA A 161 13.85 34.00 11.94
CA ALA A 161 14.73 33.44 12.97
C ALA A 161 13.99 32.51 13.93
N HIS A 162 12.72 32.80 14.24
CA HIS A 162 11.91 31.97 15.13
C HIS A 162 11.56 30.60 14.56
N LEU A 163 11.67 30.41 13.23
CA LEU A 163 11.40 29.13 12.60
C LEU A 163 12.54 28.12 12.81
N VAL A 164 13.72 28.58 13.23
CA VAL A 164 14.97 27.79 13.27
C VAL A 164 15.86 28.14 14.47
N ASP A 165 15.29 28.71 15.54
CA ASP A 165 16.01 29.06 16.77
C ASP A 165 16.04 27.90 17.79
N GLY A 166 15.36 26.80 17.50
CA GLY A 166 15.24 25.62 18.36
C GLY A 166 14.28 25.81 19.53
N ASN A 167 13.48 26.89 19.55
CA ASN A 167 12.58 27.24 20.64
C ASN A 167 11.10 27.25 20.17
N PRO A 168 10.30 26.22 20.48
CA PRO A 168 8.90 26.18 20.06
C PRO A 168 7.98 27.22 20.73
N GLU A 169 8.50 28.02 21.66
CA GLU A 169 7.79 29.13 22.30
C GLU A 169 7.86 30.44 21.48
N THR A 170 8.85 30.60 20.60
CA THR A 170 8.87 31.69 19.61
C THR A 170 8.01 31.30 18.41
N PHE A 171 7.70 32.26 17.53
CA PHE A 171 6.85 31.97 16.38
C PHE A 171 7.05 32.93 15.21
N PHE A 172 6.75 32.42 14.02
CA PHE A 172 6.48 33.19 12.83
C PHE A 172 4.98 33.43 12.67
N HIS A 173 4.61 34.60 12.17
CA HIS A 173 3.25 34.93 11.76
C HIS A 173 3.24 35.51 10.34
N SER A 174 2.40 34.98 9.45
CA SER A 174 2.10 35.68 8.19
C SER A 174 1.22 36.90 8.49
N ASN A 175 1.32 37.97 7.71
CA ASN A 175 0.60 39.22 7.98
C ASN A 175 -0.90 38.99 8.22
N TRP A 176 -1.38 39.43 9.38
CA TRP A 176 -2.75 39.29 9.85
C TRP A 176 -3.51 40.61 9.93
N HIS A 177 -2.85 41.72 9.62
CA HIS A 177 -3.46 43.04 9.63
C HIS A 177 -4.52 43.18 8.54
N SER A 178 -5.54 44.00 8.81
CA SER A 178 -6.59 44.32 7.85
C SER A 178 -6.14 45.39 6.86
N PRO A 179 -6.45 45.26 5.56
CA PRO A 179 -7.11 44.11 4.93
C PRO A 179 -6.16 42.90 4.79
N GLN A 180 -6.65 41.71 5.14
CA GLN A 180 -5.88 40.47 5.00
C GLN A 180 -5.85 40.01 3.53
N SER A 181 -4.69 39.56 3.06
CA SER A 181 -4.58 38.85 1.79
C SER A 181 -5.06 37.42 1.94
N PRO A 182 -5.85 36.89 0.99
CA PRO A 182 -6.32 35.51 1.07
C PRO A 182 -5.16 34.52 1.00
N LEU A 183 -5.33 33.36 1.64
CA LEU A 183 -4.46 32.22 1.43
C LEU A 183 -4.45 31.82 -0.07
N PRO A 184 -3.34 31.29 -0.60
CA PRO A 184 -2.24 30.69 0.15
C PRO A 184 -1.10 31.63 0.54
N HIS A 185 -0.56 31.39 1.74
CA HIS A 185 0.71 31.94 2.20
C HIS A 185 1.70 30.79 2.40
N TYR A 186 2.99 31.01 2.14
CA TYR A 186 4.00 29.94 2.23
C TYR A 186 5.22 30.31 3.07
N ILE A 187 5.86 29.28 3.64
CA ILE A 187 7.28 29.33 3.97
C ILE A 187 8.05 28.61 2.88
N GLN A 188 8.98 29.31 2.24
CA GLN A 188 9.90 28.79 1.26
C GLN A 188 11.26 28.54 1.93
N ILE A 189 11.89 27.44 1.57
CA ILE A 189 13.27 27.09 1.91
C ILE A 189 14.07 27.05 0.61
N ALA A 190 15.16 27.82 0.55
CA ALA A 190 16.15 27.77 -0.52
C ALA A 190 17.40 27.01 -0.04
N PHE A 191 17.65 25.83 -0.60
CA PHE A 191 18.77 24.99 -0.24
C PHE A 191 20.03 25.33 -1.04
N GLU A 192 21.20 25.12 -0.44
CA GLU A 192 22.49 25.25 -1.14
C GLU A 192 22.78 24.02 -2.01
N GLU A 193 22.33 22.85 -1.55
CA GLU A 193 22.46 21.57 -2.23
C GLU A 193 21.10 21.02 -2.71
N GLU A 194 21.14 19.98 -3.53
CA GLU A 194 19.94 19.32 -4.04
C GLU A 194 19.43 18.27 -3.05
N HIS A 195 18.13 18.25 -2.83
CA HIS A 195 17.40 17.26 -2.03
C HIS A 195 16.41 16.48 -2.91
N GLU A 196 15.94 15.31 -2.48
CA GLU A 196 15.05 14.44 -3.28
C GLU A 196 13.89 13.86 -2.46
N ASN A 197 14.13 12.81 -1.67
CA ASN A 197 13.10 12.24 -0.80
C ASN A 197 13.19 12.93 0.54
N PHE A 198 12.06 13.39 1.08
CA PHE A 198 12.09 14.26 2.25
C PHE A 198 10.90 14.05 3.18
N ALA A 199 11.02 14.57 4.39
CA ALA A 199 9.91 14.78 5.30
C ALA A 199 9.99 16.19 5.88
N PHE A 200 8.85 16.76 6.25
CA PHE A 200 8.77 18.09 6.84
C PHE A 200 7.97 18.06 8.14
N GLY A 201 8.39 18.87 9.10
CA GLY A 201 7.70 19.02 10.37
C GLY A 201 7.67 20.46 10.80
N TYR A 202 6.75 20.77 11.72
CA TYR A 202 6.69 22.08 12.36
C TYR A 202 6.10 21.98 13.76
N TRP A 203 6.27 23.02 14.56
CA TRP A 203 5.50 23.20 15.79
C TRP A 203 4.37 24.19 15.57
N THR A 204 3.19 23.88 16.06
CA THR A 204 2.15 24.90 16.21
C THR A 204 2.56 25.88 17.31
N ARG A 205 2.25 27.17 17.13
CA ARG A 205 2.54 28.21 18.14
C ARG A 205 1.96 27.83 19.50
N ASN A 206 2.70 28.11 20.57
CA ASN A 206 2.15 28.04 21.93
C ASN A 206 1.36 29.32 22.23
N THR A 207 0.05 29.28 22.08
CA THR A 207 -0.81 30.46 22.24
C THR A 207 -2.16 30.08 22.85
N SER A 208 -2.84 31.06 23.45
CA SER A 208 -4.16 30.88 24.06
C SER A 208 -5.31 30.99 23.05
N ASN A 209 -5.07 31.53 21.84
CA ASN A 209 -6.06 31.54 20.76
C ASN A 209 -6.14 30.19 20.04
N THR A 210 -7.20 30.04 19.24
CA THR A 210 -7.52 28.82 18.50
C THR A 210 -7.52 29.02 16.97
N ASP A 211 -7.24 30.24 16.50
CA ASP A 211 -7.22 30.62 15.09
C ASP A 211 -5.81 30.64 14.50
N GLY A 212 -5.70 30.55 13.18
CA GLY A 212 -4.43 30.68 12.45
C GLY A 212 -3.47 29.49 12.51
N TYR A 213 -3.89 28.33 13.04
CA TYR A 213 -3.12 27.11 12.87
C TYR A 213 -3.30 26.59 11.44
N PRO A 214 -2.25 26.15 10.73
CA PRO A 214 -2.41 25.47 9.45
C PRO A 214 -3.32 24.24 9.59
N THR A 215 -4.32 24.11 8.72
CA THR A 215 -5.25 22.96 8.70
C THR A 215 -5.13 22.11 7.42
N ALA A 216 -4.65 22.72 6.34
CA ALA A 216 -4.24 22.04 5.12
C ALA A 216 -3.11 22.83 4.46
N ALA A 217 -2.20 22.13 3.78
CA ALA A 217 -1.07 22.71 3.11
C ALA A 217 -0.64 21.85 1.92
N GLU A 218 0.10 22.42 0.99
CA GLU A 218 0.77 21.70 -0.08
C GLU A 218 2.27 21.71 0.19
N PHE A 219 2.94 20.58 -0.09
CA PHE A 219 4.38 20.64 -0.30
C PHE A 219 4.64 20.87 -1.77
N GLN A 220 5.36 21.95 -2.06
CA GLN A 220 5.77 22.26 -3.41
C GLN A 220 7.29 22.24 -3.51
N ILE A 221 7.81 21.78 -4.64
CA ILE A 221 9.24 21.77 -4.92
C ILE A 221 9.54 22.55 -6.19
N SER A 222 10.77 23.06 -6.31
CA SER A 222 11.26 23.77 -7.48
C SER A 222 12.77 23.63 -7.65
N ASN A 223 13.24 23.75 -8.89
CA ASN A 223 14.67 23.81 -9.22
C ASN A 223 15.17 25.24 -9.47
N ASP A 224 14.28 26.19 -9.76
CA ASP A 224 14.62 27.57 -10.12
C ASP A 224 14.04 28.62 -9.14
N GLY A 225 13.16 28.21 -8.23
CA GLY A 225 12.48 29.11 -7.29
C GLY A 225 11.30 29.90 -7.92
N GLU A 226 11.04 29.71 -9.21
CA GLU A 226 10.01 30.43 -9.98
C GLU A 226 8.86 29.51 -10.40
N ASN A 227 9.20 28.31 -10.91
CA ASN A 227 8.25 27.30 -11.35
C ASN A 227 8.11 26.22 -10.28
N TRP A 228 6.87 26.03 -9.79
CA TRP A 228 6.58 25.19 -8.64
C TRP A 228 5.68 24.02 -9.01
N GLU A 229 5.95 22.86 -8.41
CA GLU A 229 5.14 21.66 -8.53
C GLU A 229 4.71 21.16 -7.16
N THR A 230 3.41 20.90 -6.99
CA THR A 230 2.86 20.27 -5.79
C THR A 230 3.15 18.76 -5.83
N VAL A 231 3.88 18.25 -4.84
CA VAL A 231 4.23 16.82 -4.70
C VAL A 231 3.41 16.11 -3.63
N THR A 232 2.80 16.84 -2.70
CA THR A 232 1.82 16.28 -1.77
C THR A 232 0.83 17.35 -1.29
N VAL A 233 -0.35 16.91 -0.87
CA VAL A 233 -1.37 17.75 -0.24
C VAL A 233 -1.68 17.16 1.13
N LEU A 234 -1.50 17.98 2.16
CA LEU A 234 -1.78 17.64 3.55
C LEU A 234 -3.15 18.17 3.96
N SER A 235 -3.86 17.38 4.75
CA SER A 235 -5.13 17.76 5.37
C SER A 235 -5.19 17.21 6.79
N GLY A 236 -6.07 17.78 7.62
CA GLY A 236 -6.18 17.37 9.02
C GLY A 236 -4.95 17.71 9.86
N LEU A 237 -4.22 18.76 9.48
CA LEU A 237 -3.07 19.25 10.23
C LEU A 237 -3.48 19.68 11.65
N PRO A 238 -2.58 19.56 12.65
CA PRO A 238 -2.93 19.84 14.03
C PRO A 238 -3.28 21.32 14.23
N ALA A 239 -4.49 21.55 14.74
CA ALA A 239 -5.01 22.87 15.11
C ALA A 239 -5.06 23.05 16.64
N THR A 240 -4.01 22.61 17.32
CA THR A 240 -3.87 22.68 18.78
C THR A 240 -2.53 23.30 19.11
N LYS A 241 -2.46 24.16 20.14
CA LYS A 241 -1.24 24.85 20.55
C LYS A 241 -0.10 23.88 20.91
N ALA A 242 1.15 24.33 20.76
CA ALA A 242 2.36 23.64 21.22
C ALA A 242 2.39 22.14 20.85
N THR A 243 1.99 21.83 19.62
CA THR A 243 1.93 20.47 19.07
C THR A 243 3.00 20.32 18.00
N ARG A 244 3.83 19.28 18.14
CA ARG A 244 4.78 18.91 17.08
C ARG A 244 4.05 18.12 16.00
N TYR A 245 4.19 18.56 14.76
CA TYR A 245 3.81 17.83 13.57
C TYR A 245 5.05 17.27 12.87
N SER A 246 4.93 16.05 12.33
CA SER A 246 5.85 15.49 11.36
C SER A 246 5.01 14.85 10.26
N SER A 247 5.33 15.14 9.01
CA SER A 247 4.76 14.43 7.88
C SER A 247 5.32 13.01 7.78
N ASP A 248 4.62 12.17 7.03
CA ASP A 248 5.23 11.02 6.37
C ASP A 248 6.29 11.49 5.36
N TYR A 249 7.13 10.56 4.90
CA TYR A 249 8.09 10.86 3.85
C TYR A 249 7.40 11.02 2.49
N VAL A 250 8.02 11.82 1.62
CA VAL A 250 7.57 12.09 0.26
C VAL A 250 8.63 11.60 -0.71
N ILE A 251 8.22 10.77 -1.66
CA ILE A 251 9.02 10.40 -2.83
C ILE A 251 8.78 11.45 -3.90
N ALA A 252 9.68 12.43 -4.02
CA ALA A 252 9.52 13.50 -4.99
C ALA A 252 9.72 13.02 -6.45
N GLY A 253 10.41 11.90 -6.65
CA GLY A 253 10.75 11.35 -7.96
C GLY A 253 11.79 12.17 -8.75
N LYS A 254 12.30 13.25 -8.16
CA LYS A 254 13.33 14.11 -8.73
C LYS A 254 14.01 14.96 -7.65
N LYS A 255 15.20 15.45 -8.00
CA LYS A 255 15.93 16.43 -7.19
C LYS A 255 15.35 17.85 -7.30
N PHE A 256 15.50 18.62 -6.23
CA PHE A 256 15.08 20.01 -6.13
C PHE A 256 16.01 20.83 -5.21
N LYS A 257 15.97 22.16 -5.37
CA LYS A 257 16.72 23.13 -4.54
C LYS A 257 15.84 24.08 -3.74
N TYR A 258 14.54 24.04 -3.99
CA TYR A 258 13.58 24.88 -3.29
C TYR A 258 12.39 24.06 -2.85
N PHE A 259 11.93 24.32 -1.63
CA PHE A 259 10.74 23.72 -1.04
C PHE A 259 9.80 24.81 -0.55
N ARG A 260 8.49 24.57 -0.62
CA ARG A 260 7.47 25.40 0.02
C ARG A 260 6.54 24.55 0.86
N PHE A 261 6.35 24.99 2.11
CA PHE A 261 5.17 24.68 2.90
C PHE A 261 4.11 25.73 2.58
N ASN A 262 3.22 25.41 1.64
CA ASN A 262 2.22 26.32 1.09
C ASN A 262 0.88 26.13 1.83
N VAL A 263 0.58 26.98 2.81
CA VAL A 263 -0.62 26.86 3.64
C VAL A 263 -1.84 27.35 2.86
N ILE A 264 -2.77 26.43 2.58
CA ILE A 264 -3.98 26.70 1.78
C ILE A 264 -5.23 26.90 2.64
N SER A 265 -5.21 26.44 3.90
CA SER A 265 -6.27 26.74 4.88
C SER A 265 -5.71 26.82 6.29
N SER A 266 -6.40 27.60 7.14
CA SER A 266 -6.07 27.73 8.56
C SER A 266 -7.31 27.65 9.44
N SER A 267 -7.11 27.36 10.73
CA SER A 267 -8.18 27.22 11.71
C SER A 267 -9.00 28.50 11.84
N LEU A 268 -10.32 28.32 12.03
CA LEU A 268 -11.33 29.38 12.03
C LEU A 268 -11.37 30.22 10.74
N ASN A 269 -10.97 29.63 9.60
CA ASN A 269 -11.01 30.22 8.27
C ASN A 269 -10.25 31.57 8.19
N LYS A 270 -9.09 31.65 8.84
CA LYS A 270 -8.26 32.85 8.75
C LYS A 270 -7.47 32.89 7.46
N ASN A 271 -7.17 34.11 7.02
CA ASN A 271 -6.32 34.38 5.87
C ASN A 271 -4.85 34.59 6.28
N TYR A 272 -4.43 33.92 7.36
CA TYR A 272 -3.06 33.96 7.87
C TYR A 272 -2.75 32.63 8.55
N PHE A 273 -1.46 32.38 8.80
CA PHE A 273 -1.04 31.30 9.68
C PHE A 273 0.08 31.72 10.61
N HIS A 274 0.27 30.95 11.68
CA HIS A 274 1.43 31.03 12.55
C HIS A 274 1.93 29.63 12.91
N ILE A 275 3.25 29.52 13.09
CA ILE A 275 3.97 28.31 13.48
C ILE A 275 5.17 28.70 14.33
N GLY A 276 5.61 27.81 15.21
CA GLY A 276 6.78 28.00 16.07
C GLY A 276 8.07 27.74 15.30
N GLU A 277 8.36 26.48 15.08
CA GLU A 277 9.61 25.95 14.53
C GLU A 277 9.33 25.10 13.29
N ILE A 278 10.31 24.93 12.40
CA ILE A 278 10.24 24.00 11.25
C ILE A 278 11.41 23.04 11.23
N TYR A 279 11.18 21.86 10.65
CA TYR A 279 12.21 20.86 10.42
C TYR A 279 12.07 20.30 9.02
N PHE A 280 13.22 20.07 8.38
CA PHE A 280 13.30 19.38 7.11
C PHE A 280 14.25 18.19 7.24
N TYR A 281 13.90 17.06 6.66
CA TYR A 281 14.69 15.84 6.70
C TYR A 281 14.90 15.30 5.30
N ASP A 282 16.13 14.91 4.97
CA ASP A 282 16.39 13.97 3.90
C ASP A 282 15.98 12.57 4.35
N VAL A 283 15.26 11.85 3.49
CA VAL A 283 14.78 10.51 3.78
C VAL A 283 15.47 9.50 2.86
N GLU A 284 16.17 8.55 3.47
CA GLU A 284 16.66 7.36 2.77
C GLU A 284 15.53 6.33 2.71
N VAL A 285 15.21 5.87 1.52
CA VAL A 285 14.21 4.82 1.30
C VAL A 285 14.86 3.55 0.79
N GLU A 286 14.41 2.42 1.30
CA GLU A 286 14.73 1.11 0.78
C GLU A 286 13.69 0.75 -0.29
N VAL A 287 14.18 0.40 -1.49
CA VAL A 287 13.34 -0.07 -2.59
C VAL A 287 13.41 -1.58 -2.61
N TYR A 288 12.28 -2.23 -2.34
CA TYR A 288 12.11 -3.65 -2.57
C TYR A 288 11.38 -3.86 -3.88
N ASP A 289 12.12 -4.33 -4.90
CA ASP A 289 11.56 -4.69 -6.20
C ASP A 289 11.48 -6.22 -6.32
N PRO A 290 10.28 -6.81 -6.20
CA PRO A 290 10.12 -8.26 -6.26
C PRO A 290 10.56 -8.87 -7.60
N GLU A 291 10.66 -8.07 -8.67
CA GLU A 291 11.07 -8.53 -9.99
C GLU A 291 12.60 -8.65 -10.14
N THR A 292 13.37 -8.01 -9.27
CA THR A 292 14.85 -8.00 -9.35
C THR A 292 15.54 -8.53 -8.11
N VAL A 293 14.86 -8.63 -6.95
CA VAL A 293 15.47 -9.14 -5.72
C VAL A 293 16.10 -10.54 -5.91
N PRO A 294 17.25 -10.84 -5.31
CA PRO A 294 17.77 -12.21 -5.31
C PRO A 294 16.76 -13.19 -4.70
N LEU A 295 16.70 -14.40 -5.25
CA LEU A 295 15.89 -15.49 -4.69
C LEU A 295 16.81 -16.38 -3.86
N ASP A 296 16.38 -16.70 -2.63
CA ASP A 296 16.99 -17.72 -1.78
C ASP A 296 16.75 -19.13 -2.33
#